data_AF-A0A925ZRF0-F1
#
_entry.id   AF-A0A925ZRF0-F1
#
_cell.length_a   1.000
_cell.length_b   1.000
_cell.length_c   1.000
_cell.angle_alpha   90.00
_cell.angle_beta   90.00
_cell.angle_gamma   90.00
#
_symmetry.space_group_name_H-M   'P 1'
#
loop_
_entity.id
_entity.type
_entity.pdbx_description
1 polymer ?
#
loop_
_entity_poly.entity_id
_entity_poly.type
_entity_poly.pdbx_seq_one_letter_code
_entity_poly.pdbx_strand_id
1 'polypeptide(L)'
;LPRCTRFVLAVEAESSQQDVANKLPKLSKIASWKAINQIVRSAIPGVTLTVTHRPPSEVPVRPRQVYFMLATDDQYWRQIATERTVAIYLPPPFDPSKAKITLMGVPERNASQAQS
;
A
#
# COMPACT_ATOMS: atom_id res chain seq x y z
N LEU A 1 -11.01 -8.72 -3.84
CA LEU A 1 -11.21 -7.44 -3.13
C LEU A 1 -12.39 -7.44 -2.15
N PRO A 2 -13.62 -7.89 -2.47
CA PRO A 2 -14.80 -7.62 -1.64
C PRO A 2 -14.84 -8.31 -0.25
N ARG A 3 -13.84 -9.14 0.09
CA ARG A 3 -13.69 -9.75 1.43
C ARG A 3 -12.60 -9.09 2.28
N CYS A 4 -11.81 -8.18 1.71
CA CYS A 4 -10.73 -7.51 2.41
C CYS A 4 -11.12 -6.05 2.62
N THR A 5 -11.13 -5.62 3.88
CA THR A 5 -11.49 -4.24 4.24
C THR A 5 -10.28 -3.36 4.52
N ARG A 6 -9.09 -3.96 4.64
CA ARG A 6 -7.84 -3.26 4.86
C ARG A 6 -6.76 -3.80 3.94
N PHE A 7 -5.88 -2.92 3.48
CA PHE A 7 -4.75 -3.28 2.64
C PHE A 7 -3.47 -2.74 3.25
N VAL A 8 -2.41 -3.55 3.16
CA VAL A 8 -1.10 -3.25 3.72
C VAL A 8 -0.05 -3.43 2.64
N LEU A 9 0.79 -2.41 2.46
CA LEU A 9 1.99 -2.50 1.65
C LEU A 9 3.19 -2.72 2.57
N ALA A 10 3.88 -3.84 2.42
CA ALA A 10 5.19 -4.07 3.00
C ALA A 10 6.27 -3.68 2.00
N VAL A 11 7.28 -2.95 2.46
CA VAL A 11 8.38 -2.45 1.62
C VAL A 11 9.70 -2.79 2.28
N GLU A 12 10.57 -3.44 1.54
CA GLU A 12 11.97 -3.65 1.87
C GLU A 12 12.80 -2.92 0.82
N ALA A 13 13.73 -2.06 1.24
CA ALA A 13 14.56 -1.28 0.34
C ALA A 13 16.01 -1.24 0.82
N GLU A 14 16.94 -0.87 -0.07
CA GLU A 14 18.34 -0.60 0.31
C GLU A 14 18.48 0.62 1.24
N SER A 15 17.56 1.58 1.13
CA SER A 15 17.51 2.75 2.01
C SER A 15 17.19 2.37 3.46
N SER A 16 17.52 3.26 4.41
CA SER A 16 17.17 3.05 5.81
C SER A 16 15.65 2.94 6.01
N GLN A 17 15.20 2.15 7.00
CA GLN A 17 13.76 2.02 7.30
C GLN A 17 13.12 3.37 7.65
N GLN A 18 13.86 4.28 8.29
CA GLN A 18 13.42 5.63 8.60
C GLN A 18 13.23 6.47 7.31
N ASP A 19 14.15 6.37 6.35
CA ASP A 19 14.00 7.04 5.06
C ASP A 19 12.79 6.52 4.30
N VAL A 20 12.60 5.19 4.28
CA VAL A 20 11.43 4.56 3.64
C VAL A 20 10.14 5.06 4.29
N ALA A 21 10.04 5.02 5.63
CA ALA A 21 8.88 5.51 6.38
C ALA A 21 8.53 6.98 6.09
N ASN A 22 9.55 7.85 5.99
CA ASN A 22 9.35 9.29 5.87
C ASN A 22 9.15 9.78 4.43
N LYS A 23 9.79 9.12 3.45
CA LYS A 23 9.86 9.59 2.06
C LYS A 23 8.90 8.85 1.14
N LEU A 24 8.76 7.53 1.30
CA LEU A 24 7.97 6.70 0.38
C LEU A 24 6.50 7.15 0.27
N PRO A 25 5.78 7.50 1.36
CA PRO A 25 4.40 7.97 1.24
C PRO A 25 4.22 9.22 0.38
N LYS A 26 5.24 10.08 0.33
CA LYS A 26 5.21 11.35 -0.42
C LYS A 26 5.55 11.13 -1.90
N LEU A 27 6.44 10.19 -2.18
CA LEU A 27 7.02 9.95 -3.50
C LEU A 27 6.24 8.93 -4.33
N SER A 28 5.80 7.84 -3.70
CA SER A 28 5.06 6.78 -4.39
C SER A 28 3.70 7.28 -4.89
N LYS A 29 3.21 6.67 -5.96
CA LYS A 29 1.84 6.87 -6.47
C LYS A 29 1.18 5.52 -6.64
N ILE A 30 -0.05 5.40 -6.16
CA ILE A 30 -0.85 4.18 -6.27
C ILE A 30 -2.18 4.56 -6.92
N ALA A 31 -2.55 3.86 -7.97
CA ALA A 31 -3.78 4.11 -8.72
C ALA A 31 -4.16 2.90 -9.58
N SER A 32 -5.27 2.99 -10.32
CA SER A 32 -5.58 2.02 -11.37
C SER A 32 -4.64 2.21 -12.57
N TRP A 33 -4.58 1.21 -13.47
CA TRP A 33 -3.74 1.30 -14.67
C TRP A 33 -4.12 2.47 -15.58
N LYS A 34 -5.42 2.81 -15.65
CA LYS A 34 -5.90 3.93 -16.46
C LYS A 34 -5.47 5.28 -15.91
N ALA A 35 -5.38 5.42 -14.58
CA ALA A 35 -5.14 6.69 -13.91
C ALA A 35 -3.65 6.97 -13.62
N ILE A 36 -2.83 5.93 -13.44
CA ILE A 36 -1.46 6.09 -12.91
C ILE A 36 -0.58 7.04 -13.74
N ASN A 37 -0.64 6.97 -15.07
CA ASN A 37 0.16 7.81 -15.95
C ASN A 37 -0.18 9.31 -15.78
N GLN A 38 -1.47 9.63 -15.64
CA GLN A 38 -1.92 11.00 -15.43
C GLN A 38 -1.49 11.50 -14.04
N ILE A 39 -1.69 10.69 -13.00
CA ILE A 39 -1.33 11.04 -11.62
C ILE A 39 0.16 11.35 -11.49
N VAL A 40 1.02 10.51 -12.10
CA VAL A 40 2.47 10.72 -12.11
C VAL A 40 2.84 12.01 -12.85
N ARG A 41 2.30 12.23 -14.06
CA ARG A 41 2.61 13.43 -14.88
C ARG A 41 2.14 14.73 -14.24
N SER A 42 0.98 14.71 -13.60
CA SER A 42 0.35 15.90 -13.01
C SER A 42 0.74 16.11 -11.53
N ALA A 43 1.60 15.25 -10.97
CA ALA A 43 2.00 15.27 -9.56
C ALA A 43 0.81 15.27 -8.56
N ILE A 44 -0.32 14.70 -8.96
CA ILE A 44 -1.52 14.61 -8.12
C ILE A 44 -1.31 13.51 -7.08
N PRO A 45 -1.91 13.60 -5.88
CA PRO A 45 -1.95 12.49 -4.95
C PRO A 45 -2.66 11.27 -5.55
N GLY A 46 -2.14 10.07 -5.29
CA GLY A 46 -2.86 8.81 -5.56
C GLY A 46 -3.51 8.29 -4.28
N VAL A 47 -3.65 6.96 -4.18
CA VAL A 47 -4.05 6.33 -2.91
C VAL A 47 -3.06 6.69 -1.82
N THR A 48 -3.57 7.16 -0.68
CA THR A 48 -2.72 7.61 0.43
C THR A 48 -2.09 6.41 1.13
N LEU A 49 -0.78 6.52 1.41
CA LEU A 49 -0.04 5.61 2.27
C LEU A 49 0.20 6.23 3.64
N THR A 50 -0.07 5.47 4.70
CA THR A 50 0.25 5.88 6.08
C THR A 50 1.14 4.83 6.72
N VAL A 51 2.32 5.24 7.19
CA VAL A 51 3.24 4.32 7.88
C VAL A 51 2.57 3.74 9.13
N THR A 52 2.77 2.45 9.39
CA THR A 52 2.35 1.79 10.63
C THR A 52 3.46 0.93 11.20
N HIS A 53 3.73 1.11 12.49
CA HIS A 53 4.63 0.24 13.26
C HIS A 53 3.91 -0.96 13.87
N ARG A 54 2.58 -1.02 13.74
CA ARG A 54 1.72 -2.08 14.27
C ARG A 54 0.75 -2.50 13.16
N PRO A 55 1.21 -3.30 12.18
CA PRO A 55 0.31 -3.83 11.17
C PRO A 55 -0.75 -4.75 11.81
N PRO A 56 -1.88 -5.02 11.14
CA PRO A 56 -2.90 -5.95 11.63
C PRO A 56 -2.29 -7.32 12.00
N SER A 57 -2.88 -8.01 12.98
CA SER A 57 -2.39 -9.29 13.49
C SER A 57 -2.24 -10.39 12.44
N GLU A 58 -3.00 -10.29 11.34
CA GLU A 58 -2.97 -11.20 10.20
C GLU A 58 -1.71 -11.03 9.33
N VAL A 59 -1.00 -9.90 9.45
CA VAL A 59 0.18 -9.57 8.65
C VAL A 59 1.45 -10.05 9.35
N PRO A 60 2.23 -10.98 8.77
CA PRO A 60 3.50 -11.40 9.34
C PRO A 60 4.51 -10.26 9.36
N VAL A 61 4.96 -9.89 10.56
CA VAL A 61 6.02 -8.90 10.73
C VAL A 61 7.37 -9.55 10.43
N ARG A 62 8.13 -8.96 9.50
CA ARG A 62 9.46 -9.39 9.09
C ARG A 62 10.49 -8.30 9.39
N PRO A 63 11.72 -8.68 9.76
CA PRO A 63 12.82 -7.73 9.84
C PRO A 63 13.01 -6.98 8.50
N ARG A 64 13.57 -5.77 8.56
CA ARG A 64 13.92 -4.94 7.39
C ARG A 64 12.75 -4.42 6.55
N GLN A 65 11.50 -4.79 6.87
CA GLN A 65 10.32 -4.27 6.20
C GLN A 65 9.74 -3.05 6.93
N VAL A 66 9.21 -2.11 6.16
CA VAL A 66 8.37 -1.01 6.62
C VAL A 66 6.96 -1.24 6.09
N TYR A 67 5.97 -1.04 6.95
CA TYR A 67 4.57 -1.32 6.65
C TYR A 67 3.78 -0.03 6.50
N PHE A 68 2.90 -0.01 5.50
CA PHE A 68 2.02 1.11 5.22
C PHE A 68 0.59 0.62 5.07
N MET A 69 -0.35 1.31 5.72
CA MET A 69 -1.78 1.17 5.46
C MET A 69 -2.15 1.96 4.21
N LEU A 70 -3.03 1.41 3.38
CA LEU A 70 -3.62 2.13 2.25
C LEU A 70 -4.97 2.71 2.68
N ALA A 71 -5.26 3.96 2.30
CA ALA A 71 -6.56 4.59 2.46
C ALA A 71 -7.57 4.00 1.46
N THR A 72 -8.42 3.08 1.90
CA THR A 72 -9.36 2.37 1.02
C THR A 72 -10.68 3.10 0.79
N ASP A 73 -10.90 4.19 1.51
CA ASP A 73 -12.07 5.06 1.45
C ASP A 73 -11.93 6.18 0.40
N ASP A 74 -10.74 6.37 -0.17
CA ASP A 74 -10.50 7.38 -1.19
C ASP A 74 -10.99 6.98 -2.60
N GLN A 75 -11.13 7.98 -3.46
CA GLN A 75 -11.65 7.80 -4.83
C GLN A 75 -10.74 6.93 -5.71
N TYR A 76 -9.42 7.00 -5.52
CA TYR A 76 -8.46 6.27 -6.34
C TYR A 76 -8.47 4.78 -5.99
N TRP A 77 -8.65 4.46 -4.71
CA TRP A 77 -8.84 3.08 -4.28
C TRP A 77 -10.17 2.52 -4.77
N ARG A 78 -11.25 3.30 -4.71
CA ARG A 78 -12.55 2.89 -5.30
C ARG A 78 -12.42 2.59 -6.79
N GLN A 79 -11.64 3.37 -7.54
CA GLN A 79 -11.35 3.10 -8.94
C GLN A 79 -10.55 1.81 -9.13
N ILE A 80 -9.48 1.60 -8.35
CA ILE A 80 -8.72 0.32 -8.32
C ILE A 80 -9.67 -0.86 -8.08
N ALA A 81 -10.57 -0.74 -7.11
CA ALA A 81 -11.50 -1.80 -6.75
C ALA A 81 -12.50 -2.12 -7.85
N THR A 82 -12.99 -1.08 -8.53
CA THR A 82 -13.95 -1.18 -9.63
C THR A 82 -13.28 -1.77 -10.88
N GLU A 83 -12.10 -1.26 -11.24
CA GLU A 83 -11.36 -1.69 -12.44
C GLU A 83 -10.58 -3.00 -12.25
N ARG A 84 -10.42 -3.44 -10.99
CA ARG A 84 -9.64 -4.62 -10.61
C ARG A 84 -8.19 -4.57 -11.10
N THR A 85 -7.62 -3.38 -11.20
CA THR A 85 -6.21 -3.15 -11.57
C THR A 85 -5.55 -2.26 -10.53
N VAL A 86 -4.31 -2.59 -10.19
CA VAL A 86 -3.47 -1.79 -9.31
C VAL A 86 -2.13 -1.54 -10.00
N ALA A 87 -1.72 -0.28 -10.03
CA ALA A 87 -0.38 0.15 -10.39
C ALA A 87 0.24 0.88 -9.21
N ILE A 88 1.51 0.58 -8.96
CA ILE A 88 2.32 1.21 -7.91
C ILE A 88 3.55 1.77 -8.60
N TYR A 89 3.65 3.10 -8.65
CA TYR A 89 4.81 3.81 -9.13
C TYR A 89 5.74 4.10 -7.96
N LEU A 90 6.99 3.64 -8.09
CA LEU A 90 8.07 3.90 -7.15
C LEU A 90 9.20 4.63 -7.87
N PRO A 91 9.43 5.93 -7.59
CA PRO A 91 10.57 6.65 -8.15
C PRO A 91 11.86 6.30 -7.39
N PRO A 92 13.05 6.60 -7.95
CA PRO A 92 14.30 6.58 -7.21
C PRO A 92 14.18 7.39 -5.89
N PRO A 93 14.79 6.94 -4.78
CA PRO A 93 15.69 5.78 -4.66
C PRO A 93 14.97 4.44 -4.36
N PHE A 94 13.66 4.36 -4.59
CA PHE A 94 12.83 3.19 -4.27
C PHE A 94 12.36 2.43 -5.51
N ASP A 95 13.00 2.63 -6.66
CA ASP A 95 12.64 1.94 -7.89
C ASP A 95 12.79 0.41 -7.73
N PRO A 96 12.20 -0.40 -8.64
CA PRO A 96 12.18 -1.85 -8.51
C PRO A 96 13.54 -2.55 -8.42
N SER A 97 14.65 -1.90 -8.80
CA SER A 97 15.99 -2.45 -8.61
C SER A 97 16.52 -2.28 -7.18
N LYS A 98 15.90 -1.37 -6.40
CA LYS A 98 16.31 -0.95 -5.05
C LYS A 98 15.30 -1.26 -3.97
N ALA A 99 14.07 -1.59 -4.35
CA ALA A 99 13.01 -1.92 -3.41
C ALA A 99 12.16 -3.11 -3.88
N LYS A 100 11.80 -3.96 -2.92
CA LYS A 100 10.81 -5.01 -3.07
C LYS A 100 9.56 -4.64 -2.30
N ILE A 101 8.41 -4.82 -2.94
CA ILE A 101 7.11 -4.55 -2.33
C ILE A 101 6.25 -5.81 -2.25
N THR A 102 5.36 -5.86 -1.27
CA THR A 102 4.33 -6.89 -1.16
C THR A 102 3.02 -6.23 -0.72
N LEU A 103 1.99 -6.32 -1.57
CA LEU A 103 0.65 -5.83 -1.26
C LEU A 103 -0.18 -6.98 -0.68
N MET A 104 -0.73 -6.77 0.51
CA MET A 104 -1.52 -7.76 1.24
C MET A 104 -2.92 -7.21 1.48
N GLY A 105 -3.94 -8.02 1.19
CA GLY A 105 -5.32 -7.75 1.60
C GLY A 105 -5.61 -8.46 2.91
N VAL A 106 -6.05 -7.73 3.92
CA VAL A 106 -6.45 -8.28 5.21
C VAL A 106 -7.96 -8.54 5.18
N PRO A 107 -8.40 -9.80 5.29
CA PRO A 107 -9.81 -10.12 5.31
C PRO A 107 -10.47 -9.53 6.55
N GLU A 108 -11.76 -9.19 6.42
CA GLU A 108 -12.56 -8.87 7.59
C GLU A 108 -12.74 -10.13 8.43
N ARG A 109 -12.38 -10.08 9.71
CA ARG A 109 -12.61 -11.21 10.61
C ARG A 109 -14.11 -11.25 10.91
N ASN A 110 -14.83 -12.19 10.31
CA ASN A 110 -16.25 -12.40 10.63
C ASN A 110 -16.39 -12.57 12.15
N ALA A 111 -17.10 -11.67 12.82
CA ALA A 111 -17.30 -11.65 14.27
C ALA A 111 -18.20 -12.81 14.79
N SER A 112 -18.35 -13.89 14.03
CA SER A 112 -19.34 -14.96 14.26
C SER A 112 -18.74 -16.27 14.80
N GLN A 113 -17.44 -16.33 15.11
CA GLN A 113 -16.79 -17.54 15.64
C GLN A 113 -16.17 -17.36 17.04
N ALA A 114 -16.44 -16.24 17.72
CA ALA A 114 -15.94 -15.97 19.07
C ALA A 114 -16.96 -16.28 20.19
N GLN A 115 -18.07 -16.95 19.86
CA GLN A 115 -19.02 -17.49 20.83
C GLN A 115 -19.25 -18.97 20.49
N SER A 116 -18.43 -19.82 21.08
CA SER A 116 -18.65 -21.27 21.22
C SER A 116 -18.13 -21.68 22.59
#